data_AF-A0A8S1S0H8-F1
#
_entry.id   AF-A0A8S1S0H8-F1
#
_cell.length_a   1.000
_cell.length_b   1.000
_cell.length_c   1.000
_cell.angle_alpha   90.00
_cell.angle_beta   90.00
_cell.angle_gamma   90.00
#
_symmetry.space_group_name_H-M   'P 1'
#
loop_
_entity.id
_entity.type
_entity.pdbx_description
1 polymer ?
#
loop_
_entity_poly.entity_id
_entity_poly.type
_entity_poly.pdbx_seq_one_letter_code
_entity_poly.pdbx_strand_id
1 'polypeptide(L)'
;MDFVLNLIHQSQTIPFRQGVKFNNYNLVCIISVCAYILALLINGTIGVKTAKSTSDSYKLVVTPPSWAFSIWGVIFSTTLVALLWSIHSVSWSLETHLYFWLYCFTISVWILLWSINIYLLWKSTLVLENDDWSIYLMRGAIAFQLGWASSAQCLNFCICLVHVFGVTQDMISKLIWICIVIAHSIYLGLAYCHSKQYNKNMLLNFGAYLLSMSWAIMGVAISYNKYSSGKAINKLK
;
A
#
# COMPACT_ATOMS: atom_id res chain seq x y z
N MET A 1 -28.85 1.08 -6.69
CA MET A 1 -28.58 2.14 -5.70
C MET A 1 -29.19 1.81 -4.34
N ASP A 2 -30.42 1.27 -4.34
CA ASP A 2 -31.17 0.92 -3.12
C ASP A 2 -30.50 -0.16 -2.25
N PHE A 3 -29.77 -1.10 -2.85
CA PHE A 3 -29.00 -2.10 -2.11
C PHE A 3 -27.87 -1.46 -1.28
N VAL A 4 -27.15 -0.49 -1.86
CA VAL A 4 -26.05 0.23 -1.19
C VAL A 4 -26.60 1.13 -0.08
N LEU A 5 -27.71 1.82 -0.34
CA LEU A 5 -28.37 2.67 0.65
C LEU A 5 -28.94 1.86 1.83
N ASN A 6 -29.52 0.69 1.57
CA ASN A 6 -30.01 -0.21 2.63
C ASN A 6 -28.86 -0.78 3.48
N LEU A 7 -27.70 -1.10 2.89
CA LEU A 7 -26.52 -1.52 3.64
C LEU A 7 -25.96 -0.41 4.53
N ILE A 8 -25.95 0.83 4.04
CA ILE A 8 -25.53 2.00 4.82
C ILE A 8 -26.49 2.24 6.00
N HIS A 9 -27.79 2.15 5.78
CA HIS A 9 -28.78 2.37 6.84
C HIS A 9 -28.76 1.30 7.93
N GLN A 10 -28.46 0.04 7.57
CA GLN A 10 -28.29 -1.04 8.55
C GLN A 10 -27.00 -0.89 9.37
N SER A 11 -25.95 -0.27 8.81
CA SER A 11 -24.67 -0.06 9.51
C SER A 11 -24.74 0.96 10.66
N GLN A 12 -25.78 1.80 10.72
CA GLN A 12 -25.91 2.88 11.71
C GLN A 12 -26.66 2.49 12.99
N THR A 13 -27.33 1.32 13.03
CA THR A 13 -28.26 0.98 14.13
C THR A 13 -27.74 -0.08 15.11
N ILE A 14 -26.55 -0.66 14.86
CA ILE A 14 -25.97 -1.71 15.70
C ILE A 14 -24.59 -1.23 16.18
N PRO A 15 -24.29 -1.25 17.50
CA PRO A 15 -22.99 -0.86 18.00
C PRO A 15 -21.90 -1.69 17.30
N PHE A 16 -21.09 -0.97 16.53
CA PHE A 16 -20.08 -1.41 15.56
C PHE A 16 -18.85 -2.03 16.25
N ARG A 17 -19.05 -3.02 17.13
CA ARG A 17 -17.98 -3.53 18.04
C ARG A 17 -17.53 -4.96 17.82
N GLN A 18 -18.26 -5.76 17.05
CA GLN A 18 -17.80 -7.07 16.61
C GLN A 18 -18.23 -7.27 15.17
N GLY A 19 -17.59 -8.15 14.41
CA GLY A 19 -17.98 -8.54 13.05
C GLY A 19 -19.39 -9.11 13.04
N VAL A 20 -20.40 -8.23 13.12
CA VAL A 20 -21.80 -8.58 13.00
C VAL A 20 -21.91 -9.17 11.60
N LYS A 21 -22.26 -10.46 11.53
CA LYS A 21 -22.66 -11.10 10.27
C LYS A 21 -23.85 -10.32 9.75
N PHE A 22 -23.59 -9.32 8.92
CA PHE A 22 -24.62 -8.63 8.18
C PHE A 22 -25.18 -9.59 7.13
N ASN A 23 -26.44 -9.39 6.77
CA ASN A 23 -27.08 -10.20 5.73
C ASN A 23 -26.21 -10.18 4.48
N ASN A 24 -25.84 -11.37 3.98
CA ASN A 24 -24.95 -11.57 2.82
C ASN A 24 -23.44 -11.39 3.06
N TYR A 25 -22.92 -11.57 4.29
CA TYR A 25 -21.46 -11.57 4.54
C TYR A 25 -20.66 -12.44 3.55
N ASN A 26 -21.13 -13.66 3.29
CA ASN A 26 -20.51 -14.59 2.35
C ASN A 26 -20.42 -14.00 0.93
N LEU A 27 -21.45 -13.27 0.48
CA LEU A 27 -21.44 -12.61 -0.82
C LEU A 27 -20.38 -11.50 -0.87
N VAL A 28 -20.26 -10.69 0.19
CA VAL A 28 -19.25 -9.63 0.29
C VAL A 28 -17.83 -10.21 0.29
N CYS A 29 -17.62 -11.34 0.96
CA CYS A 29 -16.38 -12.10 0.90
C CYS A 29 -16.05 -12.57 -0.52
N ILE A 30 -17.02 -13.20 -1.21
CA ILE A 30 -16.86 -13.64 -2.59
C ILE A 30 -16.50 -12.47 -3.50
N ILE A 31 -17.19 -11.34 -3.40
CA ILE A 31 -16.89 -10.12 -4.17
C ILE A 31 -15.45 -9.66 -3.89
N SER A 32 -15.00 -9.69 -2.64
CA SER A 32 -13.64 -9.30 -2.27
C SER A 32 -12.58 -10.20 -2.90
N VAL A 33 -12.80 -11.52 -2.90
CA VAL A 33 -11.92 -12.49 -3.58
C VAL A 33 -11.90 -12.24 -5.09
N CYS A 34 -13.07 -12.09 -5.71
CA CYS A 34 -13.17 -11.82 -7.14
C CYS A 34 -12.49 -10.50 -7.53
N ALA A 35 -12.68 -9.43 -6.75
CA ALA A 35 -12.04 -8.14 -6.96
C ALA A 35 -10.51 -8.25 -6.85
N TYR A 36 -10.02 -9.02 -5.88
CA TYR A 36 -8.59 -9.24 -5.70
C TYR A 36 -7.97 -10.05 -6.84
N ILE A 37 -8.61 -11.15 -7.26
CA ILE A 37 -8.18 -11.96 -8.40
C ILE A 37 -8.17 -11.12 -9.67
N LEU A 38 -9.23 -10.34 -9.93
CA LEU A 38 -9.30 -9.46 -11.08
C LEU A 38 -8.15 -8.43 -11.06
N ALA A 39 -7.86 -7.83 -9.90
CA ALA A 39 -6.76 -6.89 -9.75
C ALA A 39 -5.39 -7.54 -10.03
N LEU A 40 -5.18 -8.78 -9.57
CA LEU A 40 -3.97 -9.55 -9.87
C LEU A 40 -3.86 -9.87 -11.37
N LEU A 41 -4.95 -10.26 -12.02
CA LEU A 41 -4.97 -10.56 -13.45
C LEU A 41 -4.65 -9.32 -14.28
N ILE A 42 -5.25 -8.17 -13.96
CA ILE A 42 -4.96 -6.89 -14.64
C ILE A 42 -3.48 -6.52 -14.45
N ASN A 43 -2.97 -6.58 -13.22
CA ASN A 43 -1.57 -6.27 -12.95
C ASN A 43 -0.59 -7.25 -13.60
N GLY A 44 -0.91 -8.55 -13.60
CA GLY A 44 -0.09 -9.59 -14.19
C GLY A 44 -0.07 -9.56 -15.73
N THR A 45 -1.17 -9.18 -16.37
CA THR A 45 -1.29 -9.18 -17.84
C THR A 45 -0.90 -7.86 -18.48
N ILE A 46 -1.32 -6.74 -17.89
CA ILE A 46 -1.06 -5.39 -18.41
C ILE A 46 0.17 -4.82 -17.73
N GLY A 47 0.17 -4.79 -16.38
CA GLY A 47 1.22 -4.17 -15.59
C GLY A 47 2.60 -4.77 -15.87
N VAL A 48 2.75 -6.10 -15.83
CA VAL A 48 4.06 -6.75 -16.06
C VAL A 48 4.60 -6.47 -17.47
N LYS A 49 3.74 -6.44 -18.50
CA LYS A 49 4.17 -6.22 -19.88
C LYS A 49 4.64 -4.78 -20.11
N THR A 50 4.00 -3.81 -19.47
CA THR A 50 4.31 -2.39 -19.66
C THR A 50 5.31 -1.86 -18.62
N ALA A 51 5.45 -2.50 -17.46
CA ALA A 51 6.28 -2.01 -16.36
C ALA A 51 7.75 -1.83 -16.76
N LYS A 52 8.32 -2.77 -17.52
CA LYS A 52 9.72 -2.67 -17.95
C LYS A 52 9.92 -1.48 -18.89
N SER A 53 9.13 -1.38 -19.96
CA SER A 53 9.25 -0.29 -20.93
C SER A 53 9.02 1.07 -20.28
N THR A 54 7.99 1.20 -19.43
CA THR A 54 7.71 2.43 -18.70
C THR A 54 8.84 2.77 -17.74
N SER A 55 9.33 1.79 -16.96
CA SER A 55 10.44 2.02 -16.02
C SER A 55 11.74 2.41 -16.73
N ASP A 56 12.00 1.87 -17.92
CA ASP A 56 13.19 2.21 -18.70
C ASP A 56 13.09 3.63 -19.29
N SER A 57 11.89 4.07 -19.69
CA SER A 57 11.65 5.42 -20.22
C SER A 57 11.72 6.52 -19.16
N TYR A 58 11.35 6.22 -17.90
CA TYR A 58 11.24 7.20 -16.82
C TYR A 58 12.27 6.97 -15.70
N LYS A 59 13.45 6.48 -16.07
CA LYS A 59 14.48 6.10 -15.11
C LYS A 59 15.15 7.33 -14.49
N LEU A 60 15.23 7.34 -13.17
CA LEU A 60 15.97 8.33 -12.38
C LEU A 60 17.30 7.74 -11.90
N VAL A 61 18.25 8.62 -11.56
CA VAL A 61 19.53 8.22 -10.93
C VAL A 61 19.34 7.53 -9.57
N VAL A 62 18.18 7.74 -8.96
CA VAL A 62 17.77 7.14 -7.67
C VAL A 62 16.77 5.99 -7.83
N THR A 63 16.41 5.59 -9.06
CA THR A 63 15.50 4.46 -9.28
C THR A 63 16.11 3.18 -8.70
N PRO A 64 15.41 2.45 -7.80
CA PRO A 64 15.92 1.21 -7.22
C PRO A 64 16.31 0.16 -8.25
N PRO A 65 17.24 -0.75 -7.92
CA PRO A 65 17.54 -1.90 -8.76
C PRO A 65 16.32 -2.82 -8.91
N SER A 66 16.24 -3.56 -10.02
CA SER A 66 15.08 -4.41 -10.36
C SER A 66 14.70 -5.42 -9.28
N TRP A 67 15.68 -5.99 -8.56
CA TRP A 67 15.41 -6.93 -7.47
C TRP A 67 14.61 -6.30 -6.33
N ALA A 68 14.70 -4.98 -6.10
CA ALA A 68 13.92 -4.31 -5.06
C ALA A 68 12.42 -4.39 -5.33
N PHE A 69 12.01 -4.47 -6.60
CA PHE A 69 10.62 -4.61 -7.03
C PHE A 69 10.07 -6.03 -6.88
N SER A 70 10.89 -7.02 -6.52
CA SER A 70 10.40 -8.37 -6.18
C SER A 70 9.47 -8.40 -4.96
N ILE A 71 9.46 -7.31 -4.17
CA ILE A 71 8.56 -7.10 -3.04
C ILE A 71 7.07 -7.22 -3.41
N TRP A 72 6.68 -7.02 -4.67
CA TRP A 72 5.31 -7.24 -5.13
C TRP A 72 4.83 -8.66 -4.87
N GLY A 73 5.69 -9.67 -5.04
CA GLY A 73 5.36 -11.06 -4.74
C GLY A 73 5.02 -11.27 -3.27
N VAL A 74 5.78 -10.62 -2.38
CA VAL A 74 5.52 -10.65 -0.93
C VAL A 74 4.20 -9.95 -0.61
N ILE A 75 4.01 -8.71 -1.12
CA ILE A 75 2.79 -7.93 -0.91
C ILE A 75 1.56 -8.73 -1.32
N PHE A 76 1.50 -9.21 -2.56
CA PHE A 76 0.34 -9.94 -3.05
C PHE A 76 0.12 -11.27 -2.32
N SER A 77 1.17 -11.97 -1.90
CA SER A 77 1.01 -13.19 -1.11
C SER A 77 0.44 -12.88 0.28
N THR A 78 0.98 -11.88 0.97
CA THR A 78 0.51 -11.50 2.30
C THR A 78 -0.91 -10.92 2.30
N THR A 79 -1.28 -10.17 1.26
CA THR A 79 -2.64 -9.63 1.09
C THR A 79 -3.64 -10.75 0.78
N LEU A 80 -3.26 -11.76 -0.01
CA LEU A 80 -4.09 -12.94 -0.22
C LEU A 80 -4.34 -13.69 1.10
N VAL A 81 -3.30 -13.92 1.90
CA VAL A 81 -3.42 -14.57 3.20
C VAL A 81 -4.34 -13.76 4.14
N ALA A 82 -4.17 -12.45 4.20
CA ALA A 82 -5.03 -11.55 4.98
C ALA A 82 -6.50 -11.62 4.54
N LEU A 83 -6.76 -11.68 3.23
CA LEU A 83 -8.11 -11.81 2.68
C LEU A 83 -8.72 -13.19 2.98
N LEU A 84 -7.99 -14.27 2.78
CA LEU A 84 -8.49 -15.61 3.09
C LEU A 84 -8.78 -15.78 4.60
N TRP A 85 -7.93 -15.18 5.43
CA TRP A 85 -8.14 -15.14 6.87
C TRP A 85 -9.39 -14.36 7.25
N SER A 86 -9.65 -13.21 6.64
CA SER A 86 -10.82 -12.40 6.96
C SER A 86 -12.13 -13.15 6.69
N ILE A 87 -12.16 -13.95 5.61
CA ILE A 87 -13.27 -14.83 5.26
C ILE A 87 -13.48 -15.92 6.32
N HIS A 88 -12.40 -16.57 6.78
CA HIS A 88 -12.49 -17.66 7.74
C HIS A 88 -12.92 -17.16 9.13
N SER A 89 -12.33 -16.06 9.58
CA SER A 89 -12.51 -15.48 10.92
C SER A 89 -13.72 -14.54 11.04
N VAL A 90 -14.39 -14.21 9.92
CA VAL A 90 -15.48 -13.22 9.85
C VAL A 90 -15.06 -11.89 10.52
N SER A 91 -13.82 -11.48 10.31
CA SER A 91 -13.21 -10.40 11.10
C SER A 91 -13.34 -9.02 10.47
N TRP A 92 -13.67 -8.89 9.19
CA TRP A 92 -13.77 -7.59 8.53
C TRP A 92 -15.17 -6.97 8.61
N SER A 93 -15.21 -5.67 8.88
CA SER A 93 -16.43 -4.87 8.73
C SER A 93 -16.73 -4.62 7.24
N LEU A 94 -17.97 -4.24 6.93
CA LEU A 94 -18.33 -3.83 5.57
C LEU A 94 -17.45 -2.67 5.09
N GLU A 95 -17.14 -1.72 5.97
CA GLU A 95 -16.23 -0.60 5.69
C GLU A 95 -14.83 -1.08 5.26
N THR A 96 -14.27 -2.07 5.97
CA THR A 96 -12.99 -2.67 5.60
C THR A 96 -13.05 -3.35 4.22
N HIS A 97 -14.14 -4.06 3.91
CA HIS A 97 -14.33 -4.61 2.56
C HIS A 97 -14.44 -3.54 1.48
N LEU A 98 -15.15 -2.43 1.73
CA LEU A 98 -15.26 -1.31 0.79
C LEU A 98 -13.89 -0.68 0.52
N TYR A 99 -13.09 -0.41 1.56
CA TYR A 99 -11.73 0.07 1.38
C TYR A 99 -10.83 -0.95 0.67
N PHE A 100 -11.06 -2.24 0.89
CA PHE A 100 -10.34 -3.30 0.18
C PHE A 100 -10.70 -3.32 -1.31
N TRP A 101 -11.96 -3.10 -1.68
CA TRP A 101 -12.37 -2.99 -3.08
C TRP A 101 -11.81 -1.74 -3.75
N LEU A 102 -11.84 -0.60 -3.06
CA LEU A 102 -11.23 0.63 -3.54
C LEU A 102 -9.71 0.46 -3.72
N TYR A 103 -9.07 -0.27 -2.80
CA TYR A 103 -7.69 -0.70 -2.93
C TYR A 103 -7.50 -1.54 -4.21
N CYS A 104 -8.28 -2.62 -4.41
CA CYS A 104 -8.20 -3.49 -5.60
C CYS A 104 -8.39 -2.71 -6.90
N PHE A 105 -9.32 -1.76 -6.91
CA PHE A 105 -9.51 -0.86 -8.04
C PHE A 105 -8.25 -0.02 -8.27
N THR A 106 -7.78 0.71 -7.26
CA THR A 106 -6.65 1.64 -7.43
C THR A 106 -5.31 0.98 -7.75
N ILE A 107 -5.05 -0.24 -7.26
CA ILE A 107 -3.89 -1.03 -7.71
C ILE A 107 -4.05 -1.49 -9.17
N SER A 108 -5.27 -1.78 -9.63
CA SER A 108 -5.48 -2.16 -11.04
C SER A 108 -5.18 -1.02 -12.03
N VAL A 109 -5.38 0.23 -11.61
CA VAL A 109 -5.22 1.41 -12.47
C VAL A 109 -4.00 2.28 -12.14
N TRP A 110 -3.13 1.83 -11.23
CA TRP A 110 -1.86 2.52 -10.87
C TRP A 110 -2.01 4.01 -10.53
N ILE A 111 -3.09 4.40 -9.84
CA ILE A 111 -3.39 5.82 -9.53
C ILE A 111 -2.50 6.34 -8.37
N LEU A 112 -2.04 7.59 -8.48
CA LEU A 112 -1.18 8.30 -7.51
C LEU A 112 -1.74 8.36 -6.08
N LEU A 113 -3.04 8.14 -5.87
CA LEU A 113 -3.73 8.18 -4.58
C LEU A 113 -3.81 6.81 -3.86
N TRP A 114 -3.12 5.81 -4.38
CA TRP A 114 -3.20 4.45 -3.86
C TRP A 114 -2.72 4.32 -2.40
N SER A 115 -1.67 5.02 -1.98
CA SER A 115 -1.17 4.95 -0.60
C SER A 115 -2.22 5.41 0.43
N ILE A 116 -3.02 6.43 0.09
CA ILE A 116 -4.11 6.92 0.94
C ILE A 116 -5.16 5.83 1.15
N ASN A 117 -5.54 5.11 0.08
CA ASN A 117 -6.52 4.03 0.17
C ASN A 117 -6.03 2.86 1.02
N ILE A 118 -4.75 2.48 0.90
CA ILE A 118 -4.17 1.42 1.75
C ILE A 118 -4.15 1.88 3.21
N TYR A 119 -3.86 3.16 3.46
CA TYR A 119 -3.89 3.71 4.81
C TYR A 119 -5.31 3.71 5.40
N LEU A 120 -6.34 4.08 4.62
CA LEU A 120 -7.73 4.00 5.05
C LEU A 120 -8.16 2.55 5.31
N LEU A 121 -7.74 1.62 4.45
CA LEU A 121 -7.92 0.19 4.67
C LEU A 121 -7.30 -0.24 6.00
N TRP A 122 -6.02 0.08 6.24
CA TRP A 122 -5.34 -0.23 7.51
C TRP A 122 -6.07 0.38 8.71
N LYS A 123 -6.42 1.67 8.63
CA LYS A 123 -7.13 2.38 9.70
C LYS A 123 -8.46 1.68 10.04
N SER A 124 -9.23 1.27 9.02
CA SER A 124 -10.52 0.61 9.24
C SER A 124 -10.38 -0.70 10.03
N THR A 125 -9.23 -1.37 9.95
CA THR A 125 -8.99 -2.60 10.71
C THR A 125 -8.66 -2.37 12.18
N LEU A 126 -8.39 -1.13 12.62
CA LEU A 126 -8.08 -0.82 14.03
C LEU A 126 -9.31 -0.95 14.95
N VAL A 127 -10.51 -0.87 14.38
CA VAL A 127 -11.77 -1.05 15.13
C VAL A 127 -11.95 -2.48 15.65
N LEU A 128 -11.21 -3.44 15.10
CA LEU A 128 -11.31 -4.84 15.54
C LEU A 128 -10.75 -4.99 16.96
N GLU A 129 -11.62 -5.36 17.89
CA GLU A 129 -11.30 -5.46 19.31
C GLU A 129 -10.32 -6.61 19.59
N ASN A 130 -10.43 -7.72 18.87
CA ASN A 130 -9.58 -8.90 19.07
C ASN A 130 -8.10 -8.58 18.84
N ASP A 131 -7.28 -8.88 19.84
CA ASP A 131 -5.82 -8.78 19.81
C ASP A 131 -5.20 -10.17 19.63
N ASP A 132 -5.60 -10.85 18.56
CA ASP A 132 -5.02 -12.12 18.13
C ASP A 132 -3.84 -11.88 17.16
N TRP A 133 -2.85 -12.76 17.19
CA TRP A 133 -1.70 -12.75 16.29
C TRP A 133 -2.08 -12.72 14.82
N SER A 134 -3.18 -13.39 14.47
CA SER A 134 -3.72 -13.39 13.12
C SER A 134 -4.14 -11.99 12.64
N ILE A 135 -4.72 -11.17 13.53
CA ILE A 135 -5.11 -9.80 13.26
C ILE A 135 -3.89 -8.90 13.15
N TYR A 136 -2.87 -9.11 13.98
CA TYR A 136 -1.59 -8.40 13.84
C TYR A 136 -0.90 -8.74 12.52
N LEU A 137 -0.90 -10.00 12.09
CA LEU A 137 -0.34 -10.40 10.81
C LEU A 137 -1.08 -9.74 9.64
N MET A 138 -2.41 -9.71 9.69
CA MET A 138 -3.26 -9.06 8.69
C MET A 138 -3.03 -7.53 8.63
N ARG A 139 -3.04 -6.85 9.78
CA ARG A 139 -2.72 -5.42 9.88
C ARG A 139 -1.30 -5.14 9.40
N GLY A 140 -0.36 -6.01 9.77
CA GLY A 140 1.01 -6.01 9.31
C GLY A 140 1.13 -6.13 7.79
N ALA A 141 0.38 -7.03 7.14
CA ALA A 141 0.37 -7.16 5.69
C ALA A 141 -0.07 -5.86 4.99
N ILE A 142 -1.16 -5.24 5.47
CA ILE A 142 -1.66 -3.97 4.93
C ILE A 142 -0.65 -2.84 5.19
N ALA A 143 -0.07 -2.78 6.39
CA ALA A 143 0.96 -1.79 6.75
C ALA A 143 2.24 -1.96 5.93
N PHE A 144 2.69 -3.20 5.70
CA PHE A 144 3.82 -3.53 4.83
C PHE A 144 3.57 -3.00 3.42
N GLN A 145 2.37 -3.22 2.90
CA GLN A 145 2.00 -2.70 1.60
C GLN A 145 2.00 -1.16 1.56
N LEU A 146 1.49 -0.51 2.60
CA LEU A 146 1.49 0.96 2.71
C LEU A 146 2.91 1.54 2.73
N GLY A 147 3.85 0.90 3.43
CA GLY A 147 5.24 1.35 3.48
C GLY A 147 5.89 1.36 2.10
N TRP A 148 5.71 0.29 1.33
CA TRP A 148 6.18 0.24 -0.06
C TRP A 148 5.48 1.28 -0.95
N ALA A 149 4.14 1.34 -0.92
CA ALA A 149 3.37 2.23 -1.79
C ALA A 149 3.65 3.71 -1.53
N SER A 150 3.84 4.10 -0.27
CA SER A 150 4.22 5.48 0.09
C SER A 150 5.61 5.84 -0.41
N SER A 151 6.60 4.95 -0.32
CA SER A 151 7.93 5.17 -0.90
C SER A 151 7.90 5.24 -2.43
N ALA A 152 7.13 4.36 -3.09
CA ALA A 152 6.95 4.38 -4.54
C ALA A 152 6.31 5.70 -5.02
N GLN A 153 5.39 6.27 -4.23
CA GLN A 153 4.79 7.56 -4.54
C GLN A 153 5.80 8.72 -4.48
N CYS A 154 6.74 8.70 -3.52
CA CYS A 154 7.85 9.67 -3.51
C CYS A 154 8.68 9.57 -4.80
N LEU A 155 8.99 8.36 -5.26
CA LEU A 155 9.72 8.15 -6.51
C LEU A 155 8.92 8.64 -7.73
N ASN A 156 7.62 8.32 -7.81
CA ASN A 156 6.74 8.77 -8.88
C ASN A 156 6.62 10.30 -8.92
N PHE A 157 6.55 10.96 -7.77
CA PHE A 157 6.58 12.42 -7.69
C PHE A 157 7.88 12.98 -8.28
N CYS A 158 9.04 12.40 -7.91
CA CYS A 158 10.31 12.79 -8.49
C CYS A 158 10.40 12.52 -10.01
N ILE A 159 9.81 11.43 -10.50
CA ILE A 159 9.72 11.13 -11.93
C ILE A 159 8.97 12.27 -12.65
N CYS A 160 7.83 12.70 -12.12
CA CYS A 160 7.09 13.83 -12.67
C CYS A 160 7.94 15.10 -12.68
N LEU A 161 8.66 15.41 -11.60
CA LEU A 161 9.52 16.59 -11.54
C LEU A 161 10.59 16.60 -12.64
N VAL A 162 11.25 15.48 -12.92
CA VAL A 162 12.26 15.42 -14.00
C VAL A 162 11.60 15.47 -15.37
N HIS A 163 10.67 14.56 -15.62
CA HIS A 163 10.23 14.28 -16.99
C HIS A 163 9.10 15.20 -17.46
N VAL A 164 8.37 15.84 -16.55
CA VAL A 164 7.30 16.80 -16.88
C VAL A 164 7.76 18.23 -16.62
N PHE A 165 8.44 18.49 -15.50
CA PHE A 165 8.81 19.83 -15.08
C PHE A 165 10.28 20.20 -15.36
N GLY A 166 11.06 19.31 -15.97
CA GLY A 166 12.44 19.60 -16.39
C GLY A 166 13.45 19.76 -15.25
N VAL A 167 13.14 19.27 -14.05
CA VAL A 167 14.07 19.28 -12.91
C VAL A 167 15.28 18.38 -13.20
N THR A 168 16.48 18.82 -12.84
CA THR A 168 17.70 18.04 -13.07
C THR A 168 17.78 16.79 -12.18
N GLN A 169 18.44 15.75 -12.68
CA GLN A 169 18.69 14.50 -11.93
C GLN A 169 19.52 14.76 -10.65
N ASP A 170 20.47 15.70 -10.67
CA ASP A 170 21.26 16.08 -9.49
C ASP A 170 20.37 16.65 -8.38
N MET A 171 19.44 17.55 -8.74
CA MET A 171 18.52 18.13 -7.77
C MET A 171 17.59 17.05 -7.17
N ILE A 172 17.07 16.14 -7.98
CA ILE A 172 16.25 15.02 -7.50
C ILE A 172 17.00 14.09 -6.57
N SER A 173 18.29 13.86 -6.80
CA SER A 173 19.11 13.01 -5.93
C SER A 173 19.17 13.51 -4.47
N LYS A 174 18.94 14.81 -4.26
CA LYS A 174 18.86 15.47 -2.94
C LYS A 174 17.41 15.56 -2.47
N LEU A 175 16.49 15.95 -3.36
CA LEU A 175 15.08 16.19 -3.02
C LEU A 175 14.33 14.92 -2.60
N ILE A 176 14.67 13.76 -3.17
CA ILE A 176 14.01 12.49 -2.84
C ILE A 176 14.04 12.18 -1.34
N TRP A 177 15.14 12.52 -0.65
CA TRP A 177 15.29 12.29 0.79
C TRP A 177 14.33 13.15 1.62
N ILE A 178 14.12 14.40 1.20
CA ILE A 178 13.15 15.31 1.81
C ILE A 178 11.74 14.74 1.62
N CYS A 179 11.41 14.29 0.40
CA CYS A 179 10.12 13.67 0.11
C CYS A 179 9.86 12.41 0.98
N ILE A 180 10.86 11.54 1.10
CA ILE A 180 10.80 10.33 1.94
C ILE A 180 10.55 10.71 3.40
N VAL A 181 11.33 11.63 3.97
CA VAL A 181 11.18 12.04 5.37
C VAL A 181 9.79 12.62 5.63
N ILE A 182 9.32 13.53 4.79
CA ILE A 182 8.00 14.17 4.95
C ILE A 182 6.88 13.12 4.84
N ALA A 183 6.87 12.34 3.76
CA ALA A 183 5.80 11.38 3.51
C ALA A 183 5.70 10.33 4.63
N HIS A 184 6.83 9.76 5.04
CA HIS A 184 6.84 8.76 6.10
C HIS A 184 6.54 9.36 7.48
N SER A 185 6.96 10.59 7.78
CA SER A 185 6.59 11.26 9.03
C SER A 185 5.09 11.47 9.14
N ILE A 186 4.42 11.84 8.04
CA ILE A 186 2.96 11.99 7.99
C ILE A 186 2.28 10.65 8.33
N TYR A 187 2.65 9.56 7.64
CA TYR A 187 2.04 8.26 7.87
C TYR A 187 2.33 7.70 9.27
N LEU A 188 3.54 7.88 9.80
CA LEU A 188 3.89 7.46 11.15
C LEU A 188 3.13 8.27 12.21
N GLY A 189 3.02 9.58 12.05
CA GLY A 189 2.24 10.44 12.95
C GLY A 189 0.75 10.06 12.93
N LEU A 190 0.19 9.85 11.74
CA LEU A 190 -1.18 9.39 11.56
C LEU A 190 -1.43 8.00 12.17
N ALA A 191 -0.50 7.06 11.98
CA ALA A 191 -0.57 5.73 12.56
C ALA A 191 -0.47 5.76 14.09
N TYR A 192 0.40 6.61 14.64
CA TYR A 192 0.51 6.82 16.09
C TYR A 192 -0.79 7.37 16.68
N CYS A 193 -1.34 8.44 16.10
CA CYS A 193 -2.57 9.07 16.58
C CYS A 193 -3.75 8.08 16.59
N HIS A 194 -3.95 7.32 15.51
CA HIS A 194 -5.04 6.35 15.46
C HIS A 194 -4.79 5.13 16.34
N SER A 195 -3.56 4.61 16.40
CA SER A 195 -3.24 3.51 17.32
C SER A 195 -3.54 3.90 18.77
N LYS A 196 -3.19 5.14 19.16
CA LYS A 196 -3.52 5.68 20.49
C LYS A 196 -5.03 5.83 20.69
N GLN A 197 -5.76 6.33 19.70
CA GLN A 197 -7.22 6.47 19.75
C GLN A 197 -7.93 5.13 20.01
N TYR A 198 -7.46 4.04 19.40
CA TYR A 198 -8.03 2.70 19.55
C TYR A 198 -7.35 1.85 20.64
N ASN A 199 -6.47 2.45 21.47
CA ASN A 199 -5.67 1.75 22.49
C ASN A 199 -4.92 0.51 21.95
N LYS A 200 -4.35 0.63 20.76
CA LYS A 200 -3.59 -0.42 20.08
C LYS A 200 -2.09 -0.14 20.11
N ASN A 201 -1.28 -1.20 20.22
CA ASN A 201 0.17 -1.09 20.16
C ASN A 201 0.62 -0.74 18.73
N MET A 202 1.15 0.47 18.51
CA MET A 202 1.55 0.94 17.19
C MET A 202 2.58 0.01 16.52
N LEU A 203 3.57 -0.47 17.26
CA LEU A 203 4.65 -1.28 16.70
C LEU A 203 4.15 -2.65 16.22
N LEU A 204 3.24 -3.29 16.96
CA LEU A 204 2.65 -4.57 16.54
C LEU A 204 1.73 -4.41 15.32
N ASN A 205 1.01 -3.30 15.22
CA ASN A 205 0.03 -3.09 14.15
C ASN A 205 0.61 -2.42 12.90
N PHE A 206 1.74 -1.75 13.02
CA PHE A 206 2.33 -0.92 11.97
C PHE A 206 3.83 -1.16 11.76
N GLY A 207 4.49 -2.02 12.54
CA GLY A 207 5.94 -2.27 12.41
C GLY A 207 6.35 -2.79 11.03
N ALA A 208 5.47 -3.56 10.37
CA ALA A 208 5.71 -4.05 9.01
C ALA A 208 5.79 -2.92 7.96
N TYR A 209 5.17 -1.76 8.21
CA TYR A 209 5.38 -0.55 7.41
C TYR A 209 6.85 -0.12 7.40
N LEU A 210 7.50 -0.15 8.57
CA LEU A 210 8.91 0.24 8.70
C LEU A 210 9.81 -0.73 7.93
N LEU A 211 9.46 -2.02 7.89
CA LEU A 211 10.22 -3.03 7.15
C LEU A 211 10.20 -2.77 5.64
N SER A 212 9.01 -2.58 5.04
CA SER A 212 8.89 -2.33 3.61
C SER A 212 9.38 -0.94 3.19
N MET A 213 9.18 0.07 4.03
CA MET A 213 9.77 1.40 3.86
C MET A 213 11.30 1.30 3.84
N SER A 214 11.90 0.59 4.80
CA SER A 214 13.36 0.41 4.86
C SER A 214 13.89 -0.33 3.64
N TRP A 215 13.14 -1.33 3.15
CA TRP A 215 13.46 -2.03 1.91
C TRP A 215 13.49 -1.08 0.70
N ALA A 216 12.48 -0.22 0.56
CA ALA A 216 12.41 0.77 -0.52
C ALA A 216 13.56 1.78 -0.43
N ILE A 217 13.80 2.33 0.77
CA ILE A 217 14.88 3.29 1.05
C ILE A 217 16.25 2.68 0.73
N MET A 218 16.48 1.42 1.12
CA MET A 218 17.72 0.69 0.79
C MET A 218 17.93 0.60 -0.73
N GLY A 219 16.87 0.29 -1.49
CA GLY A 219 16.93 0.26 -2.95
C GLY A 219 17.34 1.61 -3.55
N VAL A 220 16.74 2.70 -3.08
CA VAL A 220 17.07 4.08 -3.47
C VAL A 220 18.52 4.43 -3.10
N ALA A 221 18.95 4.12 -1.88
CA ALA A 221 20.29 4.40 -1.38
C ALA A 221 21.39 3.71 -2.22
N ILE A 222 21.17 2.44 -2.59
CA ILE A 222 22.10 1.68 -3.42
C ILE A 222 22.26 2.32 -4.81
N SER A 223 21.16 2.76 -5.42
CA SER A 223 21.21 3.46 -6.71
C SER A 223 21.90 4.82 -6.61
N TYR A 224 21.57 5.60 -5.58
CA TYR A 224 22.23 6.87 -5.29
C TYR A 224 23.74 6.71 -5.12
N ASN A 225 24.20 5.74 -4.32
CA ASN A 225 25.63 5.49 -4.10
C ASN A 225 26.38 5.11 -5.39
N LYS A 226 25.73 4.36 -6.30
CA LYS A 226 26.31 4.06 -7.62
C LYS A 226 26.43 5.31 -8.50
N TYR A 227 25.49 6.24 -8.38
CA TYR A 227 25.52 7.51 -9.08
C TYR A 227 26.61 8.44 -8.53
N SER A 228 26.63 8.68 -7.22
CA SER A 228 27.58 9.59 -6.57
C SER A 228 29.05 9.14 -6.69
N SER A 229 29.30 7.83 -6.73
CA SER A 229 30.64 7.28 -6.97
C SER A 229 31.13 7.36 -8.42
N GLY A 230 30.37 7.99 -9.32
CA GLY A 230 30.72 8.10 -10.75
C GLY A 230 30.56 6.79 -11.55
N LYS A 231 30.25 5.67 -10.88
CA LYS A 231 30.07 4.36 -11.54
C LYS A 231 28.87 4.32 -12.49
N ALA A 232 27.90 5.22 -12.33
CA ALA A 232 26.75 5.35 -13.23
C ALA A 232 27.00 6.25 -14.45
N ILE A 233 27.98 7.17 -14.39
CA ILE A 233 28.23 8.18 -15.44
C ILE A 233 28.75 7.51 -16.73
N ASN A 234 29.39 6.35 -16.63
CA ASN A 234 29.94 5.61 -17.78
C ASN A 234 28.92 4.75 -18.54
N LYS A 235 27.62 4.79 -18.20
CA LYS A 235 26.57 3.98 -18.84
C LYS A 235 25.38 4.77 -19.44
N LEU A 236 25.39 6.09 -19.34
CA LEU A 236 24.32 6.97 -19.85
C LEU A 236 24.79 7.88 -21.00
N LYS A 237 25.99 7.61 -21.55
CA LYS A 237 26.41 8.06 -22.88
C LYS A 237 26.20 6.91 -23.86
#